data_AF-A0A8J7FQW4-F1
#
_entry.id   AF-A0A8J7FQW4-F1
#
_cell.length_a   1.000
_cell.length_b   1.000
_cell.length_c   1.000
_cell.angle_alpha   90.00
_cell.angle_beta   90.00
_cell.angle_gamma   90.00
#
_symmetry.space_group_name_H-M   'P 1'
#
loop_
_entity.id
_entity.type
_entity.pdbx_description
1 polymer ?
#
loop_
_entity_poly.entity_id
_entity_poly.type
_entity_poly.pdbx_seq_one_letter_code
_entity_poly.pdbx_strand_id
1 'polypeptide(L)'
;MIKKFFVTLLATTVLLASCKSDDDVKELSVEQRNSLDDQAIEEYLEDHYFHPEKGVLTKFDTIKGNEDDNYQPLKSIAIKDPAGYYYAMRPNVEANGEAITSNDESKILISYDVKQFQSTNDLDTYNNKYASIIGYSSSINSGDGSGVYDPAFYYYKLNETQISNGVGREHVEFEYFNEALKKFKSTNTNGSGLYNFQGVIILPSRLAFGRKRMYTGTSVTENHAYRDVSFIFNFELHKVTPRK
;
A
#
# COMPACT_ATOMS: atom_id res chain seq x y z
N MET A 1 45.98 11.78 25.99
CA MET A 1 44.62 11.19 26.13
C MET A 1 43.93 11.29 24.79
N ILE A 2 43.45 10.16 24.27
CA ILE A 2 42.95 9.98 22.91
C ILE A 2 41.48 10.42 22.80
N LYS A 3 41.19 11.13 21.70
CA LYS A 3 39.90 11.69 21.26
C LYS A 3 38.84 10.63 21.00
N LYS A 4 37.56 10.98 21.16
CA LYS A 4 36.44 10.34 20.44
C LYS A 4 35.54 11.43 19.86
N PHE A 5 35.75 11.74 18.58
CA PHE A 5 34.79 12.45 17.74
C PHE A 5 33.88 11.39 17.11
N PHE A 6 32.58 11.50 17.34
CA PHE A 6 31.59 10.73 16.58
C PHE A 6 31.45 11.40 15.20
N VAL A 7 31.90 10.70 14.16
CA VAL A 7 31.67 11.07 12.76
C VAL A 7 30.42 10.32 12.31
N THR A 8 29.32 11.05 12.14
CA THR A 8 28.13 10.53 11.48
C THR A 8 28.40 10.54 9.97
N LEU A 9 28.57 9.35 9.38
CA LEU A 9 28.78 9.18 7.96
C LEU A 9 27.44 9.37 7.23
N LEU A 10 27.20 10.58 6.72
CA LEU A 10 26.10 10.87 5.80
C LEU A 10 26.55 10.42 4.40
N ALA A 11 26.10 9.24 3.96
CA ALA A 11 26.35 8.76 2.61
C ALA A 11 25.45 9.49 1.61
N THR A 12 25.88 10.66 1.15
CA THR A 12 25.29 11.34 -0.01
C THR A 12 25.73 10.61 -1.28
N THR A 13 24.90 9.69 -1.79
CA THR A 13 25.09 9.14 -3.14
C THR A 13 24.68 10.20 -4.16
N VAL A 14 25.65 10.97 -4.65
CA VAL A 14 25.50 11.75 -5.88
C VAL A 14 25.51 10.76 -7.04
N LEU A 15 24.36 10.49 -7.64
CA LEU A 15 24.28 9.70 -8.88
C LEU A 15 24.22 10.65 -10.06
N LEU A 16 25.33 10.71 -10.79
CA LEU A 16 25.46 11.34 -12.10
C LEU A 16 24.52 10.62 -13.08
N ALA A 17 23.41 11.24 -13.46
CA ALA A 17 22.69 10.88 -14.68
C ALA A 17 23.49 11.43 -15.87
N SER A 18 24.43 10.64 -16.39
CA SER A 18 25.16 10.97 -17.61
C SER A 18 24.83 9.97 -18.72
N CYS A 19 24.35 10.56 -19.81
CA CYS A 19 24.39 10.14 -21.22
C CYS A 19 23.03 9.80 -21.85
N LYS A 20 22.59 10.75 -22.68
CA LYS A 20 21.67 10.56 -23.80
C LYS A 20 22.36 9.73 -24.89
N SER A 21 21.75 8.61 -25.25
CA SER A 21 21.81 7.98 -26.58
C SER A 21 20.75 6.87 -26.64
N ASP A 22 19.79 7.04 -27.54
CA ASP A 22 18.77 6.12 -28.10
C ASP A 22 18.21 4.96 -27.24
N ASP A 23 16.90 5.07 -26.96
CA ASP A 23 15.88 4.00 -26.84
C ASP A 23 16.05 2.79 -25.91
N ASP A 24 17.01 2.78 -24.99
CA ASP A 24 17.02 1.80 -23.90
C ASP A 24 16.65 2.47 -22.56
N VAL A 25 15.35 2.46 -22.21
CA VAL A 25 14.93 2.73 -20.82
C VAL A 25 15.47 1.59 -19.96
N LYS A 26 16.67 1.78 -19.41
CA LYS A 26 17.32 0.80 -18.56
C LYS A 26 16.49 0.58 -17.31
N GLU A 27 15.97 -0.64 -17.14
CA GLU A 27 15.29 -1.05 -15.91
C GLU A 27 16.22 -0.82 -14.71
N LEU A 28 15.70 -0.17 -13.67
CA LEU A 28 16.45 0.07 -12.43
C LEU A 28 16.90 -1.26 -11.81
N SER A 29 18.03 -1.27 -11.09
CA SER A 29 18.37 -2.41 -10.26
C SER A 29 17.30 -2.61 -9.16
N VAL A 30 17.23 -3.81 -8.57
CA VAL A 30 16.31 -4.10 -7.48
C VAL A 30 16.54 -3.16 -6.29
N GLU A 31 17.81 -2.89 -5.96
CA GLU A 31 18.20 -2.00 -4.87
C GLU A 31 17.81 -0.55 -5.16
N GLN A 32 18.00 -0.09 -6.40
CA GLN A 32 17.58 1.24 -6.84
C GLN A 32 16.06 1.38 -6.77
N ARG A 33 15.31 0.38 -7.25
CA ARG A 33 13.84 0.36 -7.14
C ARG A 33 13.39 0.40 -5.69
N ASN A 34 13.97 -0.43 -4.83
CA ASN A 34 13.62 -0.48 -3.41
C ASN A 34 13.85 0.85 -2.69
N SER A 35 14.99 1.51 -2.97
CA SER A 35 15.29 2.84 -2.41
C SER A 35 14.32 3.91 -2.92
N LEU A 36 13.95 3.83 -4.20
CA LEU A 36 13.03 4.78 -4.80
C LEU A 36 11.59 4.60 -4.30
N ASP A 37 11.13 3.36 -4.11
CA ASP A 37 9.85 3.06 -3.48
C ASP A 37 9.77 3.63 -2.07
N ASP A 38 10.83 3.45 -1.27
CA ASP A 38 10.88 3.99 0.08
C ASP A 38 10.77 5.52 0.04
N GLN A 39 11.54 6.21 -0.80
CA GLN A 39 11.45 7.68 -0.93
C GLN A 39 10.07 8.14 -1.40
N ALA A 40 9.47 7.44 -2.37
CA ALA A 40 8.16 7.79 -2.91
C ALA A 40 7.04 7.60 -1.88
N ILE A 41 7.12 6.57 -1.03
CA ILE A 41 6.18 6.37 0.08
C ILE A 41 6.36 7.47 1.13
N GLU A 42 7.59 7.83 1.48
CA GLU A 42 7.83 8.91 2.44
C GLU A 42 7.23 10.24 1.96
N GLU A 43 7.39 10.58 0.67
CA GLU A 43 6.80 11.78 0.06
C GLU A 43 5.27 11.67 -0.02
N TYR A 44 4.72 10.49 -0.36
CA TYR A 44 3.28 10.25 -0.34
C TYR A 44 2.68 10.50 1.05
N LEU A 45 3.35 10.04 2.11
CA LEU A 45 2.92 10.23 3.49
C LEU A 45 2.98 11.70 3.94
N GLU A 46 3.91 12.49 3.40
CA GLU A 46 4.00 13.93 3.65
C GLU A 46 2.89 14.68 2.94
N ASP A 47 2.57 14.27 1.72
CA ASP A 47 1.59 14.92 0.85
C ASP A 47 0.13 14.62 1.18
N HIS A 48 -0.14 13.58 1.99
CA HIS A 48 -1.50 13.11 2.23
C HIS A 48 -1.87 13.09 3.70
N TYR A 49 -3.18 13.16 3.96
CA TYR A 49 -3.80 13.05 5.28
C TYR A 49 -5.07 12.21 5.22
N PHE A 50 -5.57 11.80 6.39
CA PHE A 50 -6.92 11.22 6.51
C PHE A 50 -7.97 12.32 6.53
N HIS A 51 -8.86 12.35 5.53
CA HIS A 51 -9.97 13.30 5.53
C HIS A 51 -10.83 13.15 6.80
N PRO A 52 -11.17 14.25 7.50
CA PRO A 52 -11.79 14.18 8.82
C PRO A 52 -13.18 13.54 8.82
N GLU A 53 -13.90 13.53 7.70
CA GLU A 53 -15.24 12.94 7.62
C GLU A 53 -15.22 11.41 7.54
N LYS A 54 -14.62 10.84 6.48
CA LYS A 54 -14.69 9.40 6.17
C LYS A 54 -13.36 8.68 6.17
N GLY A 55 -12.26 9.37 6.49
CA GLY A 55 -10.92 8.78 6.50
C GLY A 55 -10.38 8.41 5.12
N VAL A 56 -10.94 8.99 4.05
CA VAL A 56 -10.36 8.87 2.70
C VAL A 56 -9.01 9.58 2.68
N LEU A 57 -8.02 8.98 2.03
CA LEU A 57 -6.73 9.63 1.84
C LEU A 57 -6.85 10.78 0.84
N THR A 58 -6.52 11.98 1.29
CA THR A 58 -6.60 13.22 0.52
C THR A 58 -5.24 13.88 0.47
N LYS A 59 -4.86 14.38 -0.71
CA LYS A 59 -3.64 15.18 -0.88
C LYS A 59 -3.88 16.60 -0.34
N PHE A 60 -2.92 17.18 0.36
CA PHE A 60 -2.99 18.60 0.74
C PHE A 60 -3.06 19.49 -0.50
N ASP A 61 -3.81 20.59 -0.40
CA ASP A 61 -3.77 21.65 -1.38
C ASP A 61 -2.38 22.30 -1.39
N THR A 62 -2.00 22.75 -2.57
CA THR A 62 -0.78 23.54 -2.79
C THR A 62 -0.96 25.01 -2.41
N ILE A 63 -2.21 25.48 -2.30
CA ILE A 63 -2.55 26.84 -1.89
C ILE A 63 -2.55 26.95 -0.36
N LYS A 64 -1.75 27.88 0.17
CA LYS A 64 -1.66 28.15 1.61
C LYS A 64 -2.82 28.99 2.12
N GLY A 65 -3.20 28.77 3.38
CA GLY A 65 -4.30 29.43 4.08
C GLY A 65 -5.63 28.69 4.01
N ASN A 66 -5.63 27.44 3.53
CA ASN A 66 -6.81 26.60 3.43
C ASN A 66 -7.05 25.82 4.72
N GLU A 67 -8.24 25.23 4.86
CA GLU A 67 -8.62 24.47 6.05
C GLU A 67 -7.68 23.28 6.29
N ASP A 68 -7.25 22.63 5.20
CA ASP A 68 -6.44 21.42 5.24
C ASP A 68 -5.00 21.64 5.70
N ASP A 69 -4.48 22.87 5.68
CA ASP A 69 -3.19 23.21 6.29
C ASP A 69 -3.12 22.86 7.80
N ASN A 70 -4.28 22.69 8.46
CA ASN A 70 -4.36 22.30 9.87
C ASN A 70 -4.48 20.79 10.09
N TYR A 71 -4.63 20.00 9.03
CA TYR A 71 -4.78 18.56 9.16
C TYR A 71 -3.44 17.86 9.37
N GLN A 72 -3.50 16.77 10.14
CA GLN A 72 -2.32 16.01 10.48
C GLN A 72 -1.86 15.17 9.27
N PRO A 73 -0.63 15.35 8.77
CA PRO A 73 -0.12 14.54 7.66
C PRO A 73 0.06 13.09 8.10
N LEU A 74 -0.14 12.15 7.17
CA LEU A 74 0.06 10.71 7.43
C LEU A 74 1.47 10.46 7.96
N LYS A 75 2.48 11.19 7.47
CA LYS A 75 3.88 11.06 7.89
C LYS A 75 4.07 11.18 9.40
N SER A 76 3.25 11.97 10.08
CA SER A 76 3.37 12.19 11.53
C SER A 76 2.79 11.05 12.37
N ILE A 77 1.99 10.15 11.77
CA ILE A 77 1.31 9.04 12.46
C ILE A 77 1.63 7.67 11.87
N ALA A 78 2.20 7.61 10.67
CA ALA A 78 2.56 6.37 10.00
C ALA A 78 3.76 5.72 10.68
N ILE A 79 3.70 4.40 10.79
CA ILE A 79 4.75 3.55 11.34
C ILE A 79 5.29 2.69 10.21
N LYS A 80 6.61 2.71 10.01
CA LYS A 80 7.33 1.75 9.16
C LYS A 80 7.64 0.50 9.99
N ASP A 81 7.02 -0.62 9.64
CA ASP A 81 7.33 -1.90 10.28
C ASP A 81 8.74 -2.38 9.85
N PRO A 82 9.48 -3.13 10.69
CA PRO A 82 10.77 -3.70 10.30
C PRO A 82 10.74 -4.55 9.02
N ALA A 83 9.59 -5.14 8.67
CA ALA A 83 9.41 -5.84 7.40
C ALA A 83 9.45 -4.89 6.18
N GLY A 84 9.21 -3.59 6.38
CA GLY A 84 9.34 -2.54 5.38
C GLY A 84 8.02 -1.98 4.83
N TYR A 85 6.87 -2.50 5.25
CA TYR A 85 5.58 -1.88 4.96
C TYR A 85 5.30 -0.72 5.92
N TYR A 86 4.37 0.13 5.52
CA TYR A 86 3.91 1.25 6.32
C TYR A 86 2.46 1.04 6.70
N TYR A 87 2.07 1.51 7.88
CA TYR A 87 0.67 1.56 8.28
C TYR A 87 0.41 2.80 9.13
N ALA A 88 -0.81 3.34 9.04
CA ALA A 88 -1.27 4.39 9.93
C ALA A 88 -2.71 4.12 10.36
N MET A 89 -3.01 4.35 11.63
CA MET A 89 -4.36 4.30 12.18
C MET A 89 -4.92 5.71 12.18
N ARG A 90 -6.13 5.89 11.66
CA ARG A 90 -6.81 7.17 11.75
C ARG A 90 -7.19 7.43 13.20
N PRO A 91 -6.87 8.61 13.77
CA PRO A 91 -7.28 8.96 15.12
C PRO A 91 -8.81 8.93 15.28
N ASN A 92 -9.27 8.60 16.49
CA ASN A 92 -10.69 8.68 16.90
C ASN A 92 -11.65 7.72 16.16
N VAL A 93 -11.14 6.65 15.52
CA VAL A 93 -12.00 5.56 15.03
C VAL A 93 -12.05 4.46 16.08
N GLU A 94 -13.26 4.12 16.54
CA GLU A 94 -13.46 3.03 17.50
C GLU A 94 -13.32 1.67 16.82
N ALA A 95 -12.28 0.93 17.19
CA ALA A 95 -11.98 -0.40 16.67
C ALA A 95 -11.65 -1.35 17.83
N ASN A 96 -12.70 -1.87 18.47
CA ASN A 96 -12.60 -2.71 19.66
C ASN A 96 -12.88 -4.19 19.41
N GLY A 97 -13.07 -4.58 18.15
CA GLY A 97 -13.31 -5.95 17.75
C GLY A 97 -12.06 -6.82 17.68
N GLU A 98 -12.20 -7.91 16.95
CA GLU A 98 -11.14 -8.90 16.78
C GLU A 98 -10.13 -8.43 15.72
N ALA A 99 -8.86 -8.78 15.93
CA ALA A 99 -7.84 -8.71 14.90
C ALA A 99 -7.76 -10.05 14.18
N ILE A 100 -7.26 -10.06 12.94
CA ILE A 100 -7.03 -11.33 12.25
C ILE A 100 -5.87 -12.10 12.88
N THR A 101 -5.93 -13.43 12.84
CA THR A 101 -4.78 -14.30 13.18
C THR A 101 -3.92 -14.58 11.95
N SER A 102 -4.57 -15.00 10.86
CA SER A 102 -4.00 -15.19 9.52
C SER A 102 -5.13 -15.16 8.50
N ASN A 103 -4.83 -15.06 7.21
CA ASN A 103 -5.84 -15.20 6.16
C ASN A 103 -6.40 -16.62 6.02
N ASP A 104 -5.65 -17.63 6.47
CA ASP A 104 -6.09 -19.02 6.52
C ASP A 104 -7.06 -19.32 7.66
N GLU A 105 -6.94 -18.62 8.79
CA GLU A 105 -7.76 -18.86 9.98
C GLU A 105 -8.87 -17.83 10.17
N SER A 106 -8.74 -16.65 9.56
CA SER A 106 -9.67 -15.54 9.70
C SER A 106 -10.39 -15.26 8.39
N LYS A 107 -11.70 -15.06 8.49
CA LYS A 107 -12.57 -14.48 7.46
C LYS A 107 -12.85 -13.03 7.80
N ILE A 108 -12.71 -12.14 6.83
CA ILE A 108 -12.91 -10.70 7.02
C ILE A 108 -14.08 -10.15 6.22
N LEU A 109 -14.75 -9.15 6.79
CA LEU A 109 -15.61 -8.21 6.09
C LEU A 109 -14.92 -6.84 6.09
N ILE A 110 -14.69 -6.27 4.91
CA ILE A 110 -13.85 -5.07 4.76
C ILE A 110 -14.42 -4.14 3.69
N SER A 111 -14.48 -2.84 3.98
CA SER A 111 -14.60 -1.80 2.96
C SER A 111 -13.22 -1.24 2.64
N TYR A 112 -12.94 -1.00 1.38
CA TYR A 112 -11.60 -0.57 0.96
C TYR A 112 -11.62 0.29 -0.31
N ASP A 113 -10.58 1.10 -0.43
CA ASP A 113 -10.13 1.74 -1.65
C ASP A 113 -8.63 1.44 -1.81
N VAL A 114 -8.31 0.59 -2.79
CA VAL A 114 -6.93 0.22 -3.12
C VAL A 114 -6.47 1.03 -4.32
N LYS A 115 -5.39 1.76 -4.13
CA LYS A 115 -4.71 2.51 -5.18
C LYS A 115 -3.28 1.99 -5.34
N GLN A 116 -2.66 2.40 -6.43
CA GLN A 116 -1.30 1.99 -6.76
C GLN A 116 -0.53 3.14 -7.42
N PHE A 117 0.79 3.08 -7.32
CA PHE A 117 1.69 3.99 -8.03
C PHE A 117 3.03 3.30 -8.28
N GLN A 118 3.72 3.74 -9.33
CA GLN A 118 5.11 3.39 -9.56
C GLN A 118 6.00 4.52 -9.04
N SER A 119 7.11 4.17 -8.38
CA SER A 119 8.09 5.16 -7.96
C SER A 119 8.92 5.66 -9.15
N THR A 120 9.30 6.93 -9.16
CA THR A 120 9.95 7.60 -10.30
C THR A 120 10.97 8.64 -9.86
N ASN A 121 12.00 8.83 -10.68
CA ASN A 121 12.92 9.97 -10.58
C ASN A 121 12.75 10.94 -11.76
N ASP A 122 11.79 10.68 -12.64
CA ASP A 122 11.42 11.58 -13.72
C ASP A 122 10.55 12.71 -13.15
N LEU A 123 11.24 13.69 -12.55
CA LEU A 123 10.60 14.87 -11.97
C LEU A 123 10.24 15.94 -13.01
N ASP A 124 10.63 15.73 -14.28
CA ASP A 124 10.22 16.59 -15.39
C ASP A 124 8.80 16.24 -15.86
N THR A 125 8.44 14.94 -15.81
CA THR A 125 7.08 14.47 -16.11
C THR A 125 6.18 14.46 -14.88
N TYR A 126 6.71 14.10 -13.71
CA TYR A 126 5.93 13.93 -12.48
C TYR A 126 6.37 14.93 -11.41
N ASN A 127 5.41 15.53 -10.70
CA ASN A 127 5.74 16.50 -9.65
C ASN A 127 6.26 15.87 -8.35
N ASN A 128 6.19 14.54 -8.21
CA ASN A 128 6.58 13.82 -7.00
C ASN A 128 7.30 12.53 -7.38
N LYS A 129 8.00 11.89 -6.44
CA LYS A 129 8.65 10.58 -6.64
C LYS A 129 7.67 9.41 -6.72
N TYR A 130 6.40 9.62 -6.42
CA TYR A 130 5.33 8.72 -6.82
C TYR A 130 4.69 9.26 -8.11
N ALA A 131 4.64 8.40 -9.14
CA ALA A 131 3.93 8.70 -10.37
C ALA A 131 2.41 8.83 -10.10
N SER A 132 1.64 9.05 -11.17
CA SER A 132 0.17 9.13 -11.09
C SER A 132 -0.42 7.96 -10.28
N ILE A 133 -1.24 8.29 -9.29
CA ILE A 133 -1.94 7.32 -8.46
C ILE A 133 -3.15 6.81 -9.24
N ILE A 134 -3.20 5.50 -9.45
CA ILE A 134 -4.25 4.84 -10.23
C ILE A 134 -5.06 3.91 -9.31
N GLY A 135 -6.36 3.79 -9.54
CA GLY A 135 -7.20 2.82 -8.83
C GLY A 135 -6.85 1.37 -9.21
N TYR A 136 -6.81 0.49 -8.22
CA TYR A 136 -6.62 -0.96 -8.43
C TYR A 136 -7.92 -1.72 -8.20
N SER A 137 -8.53 -1.56 -7.02
CA SER A 137 -9.78 -2.21 -6.64
C SER A 137 -10.44 -1.41 -5.54
N SER A 138 -11.78 -1.36 -5.52
CA SER A 138 -12.51 -0.56 -4.54
C SER A 138 -13.85 -1.21 -4.26
N SER A 139 -14.19 -1.38 -2.98
CA SER A 139 -15.55 -1.79 -2.58
C SER A 139 -16.52 -0.61 -2.56
N ILE A 140 -16.01 0.62 -2.42
CA ILE A 140 -16.84 1.81 -2.24
C ILE A 140 -17.28 2.44 -3.58
N ASN A 141 -16.53 2.17 -4.65
CA ASN A 141 -16.84 2.62 -6.01
C ASN A 141 -17.46 1.50 -6.86
N SER A 142 -17.82 0.36 -6.26
CA SER A 142 -18.45 -0.77 -6.93
C SER A 142 -19.73 -1.19 -6.20
N GLY A 143 -20.76 -1.57 -6.97
CA GLY A 143 -22.04 -2.02 -6.40
C GLY A 143 -22.76 -0.94 -5.59
N ASP A 144 -23.19 -1.30 -4.38
CA ASP A 144 -23.88 -0.43 -3.41
C ASP A 144 -22.94 0.21 -2.37
N GLY A 145 -21.63 0.02 -2.51
CA GLY A 145 -20.63 0.53 -1.58
C GLY A 145 -20.48 -0.29 -0.29
N SER A 146 -21.13 -1.45 -0.20
CA SER A 146 -21.05 -2.32 0.97
C SER A 146 -19.67 -3.01 1.10
N GLY A 147 -19.35 -3.38 2.34
CA GLY A 147 -18.15 -4.15 2.65
C GLY A 147 -18.18 -5.52 1.96
N VAL A 148 -17.01 -5.98 1.53
CA VAL A 148 -16.84 -7.24 0.81
C VAL A 148 -16.19 -8.27 1.72
N TYR A 149 -16.64 -9.52 1.60
CA TYR A 149 -16.00 -10.64 2.29
C TYR A 149 -14.79 -11.12 1.52
N ASP A 150 -13.67 -11.32 2.23
CA ASP A 150 -12.46 -11.98 1.73
C ASP A 150 -12.06 -11.54 0.31
N PRO A 151 -11.71 -10.25 0.10
CA PRO A 151 -11.24 -9.82 -1.21
C PRO A 151 -10.02 -10.63 -1.65
N ALA A 152 -9.86 -10.82 -2.96
CA ALA A 152 -8.85 -11.72 -3.54
C ALA A 152 -7.41 -11.41 -3.09
N PHE A 153 -7.09 -10.14 -2.82
CA PHE A 153 -5.78 -9.74 -2.30
C PHE A 153 -5.52 -10.20 -0.85
N TYR A 154 -6.56 -10.56 -0.10
CA TYR A 154 -6.48 -11.08 1.26
C TYR A 154 -6.51 -12.61 1.28
N TYR A 155 -7.53 -13.20 0.66
CA TYR A 155 -7.73 -14.64 0.60
C TYR A 155 -8.32 -15.05 -0.74
N TYR A 156 -7.64 -15.94 -1.45
CA TYR A 156 -8.03 -16.40 -2.78
C TYR A 156 -8.31 -17.90 -2.80
N LYS A 157 -9.56 -18.25 -3.12
CA LYS A 157 -9.96 -19.65 -3.30
C LYS A 157 -9.63 -20.12 -4.71
N LEU A 158 -8.56 -20.90 -4.84
CA LEU A 158 -8.17 -21.53 -6.10
C LEU A 158 -9.17 -22.62 -6.53
N ASN A 159 -9.40 -22.75 -7.83
CA ASN A 159 -10.11 -23.88 -8.43
C ASN A 159 -9.15 -24.92 -9.03
N GLU A 160 -9.65 -26.11 -9.35
CA GLU A 160 -8.85 -27.23 -9.87
C GLU A 160 -8.08 -26.88 -11.15
N THR A 161 -8.71 -26.13 -12.06
CA THR A 161 -8.08 -25.68 -13.31
C THR A 161 -6.92 -24.74 -13.03
N GLN A 162 -7.08 -23.80 -12.10
CA GLN A 162 -6.03 -22.86 -11.70
C GLN A 162 -4.84 -23.59 -11.09
N ILE A 163 -5.10 -24.54 -10.19
CA ILE A 163 -4.06 -25.37 -9.56
C ILE A 163 -3.32 -26.18 -10.63
N SER A 164 -4.05 -26.83 -11.55
CA SER A 164 -3.46 -27.59 -12.66
C SER A 164 -2.61 -26.71 -13.59
N ASN A 165 -2.91 -25.42 -13.67
CA ASN A 165 -2.15 -24.44 -14.45
C ASN A 165 -1.02 -23.76 -13.65
N GLY A 166 -0.71 -24.24 -12.44
CA GLY A 166 0.37 -23.74 -11.62
C GLY A 166 0.07 -22.43 -10.88
N VAL A 167 -1.20 -22.04 -10.75
CA VAL A 167 -1.60 -20.89 -9.95
C VAL A 167 -1.62 -21.28 -8.48
N GLY A 168 -0.63 -20.79 -7.72
CA GLY A 168 -0.65 -20.69 -6.26
C GLY A 168 -1.25 -19.37 -5.74
N ARG A 169 -1.58 -19.33 -4.44
CA ARG A 169 -2.16 -18.15 -3.76
C ARG A 169 -1.21 -16.96 -3.71
N GLU A 170 0.09 -17.24 -3.62
CA GLU A 170 1.18 -16.26 -3.66
C GLU A 170 1.22 -15.43 -4.96
N HIS A 171 0.53 -15.87 -6.01
CA HIS A 171 0.40 -15.13 -7.26
C HIS A 171 -0.77 -14.13 -7.26
N VAL A 172 -1.58 -14.09 -6.20
CA VAL A 172 -2.79 -13.27 -6.11
C VAL A 172 -2.86 -12.48 -4.80
N GLU A 173 -2.55 -13.14 -3.69
CA GLU A 173 -2.63 -12.57 -2.34
C GLU A 173 -1.42 -11.69 -2.02
N PHE A 174 -1.65 -10.69 -1.17
CA PHE A 174 -0.60 -9.82 -0.63
C PHE A 174 -0.25 -10.27 0.78
N GLU A 175 0.78 -11.10 0.92
CA GLU A 175 1.25 -11.61 2.22
C GLU A 175 1.46 -10.50 3.26
N TYR A 176 2.14 -9.41 2.87
CA TYR A 176 2.43 -8.30 3.78
C TYR A 176 1.22 -7.39 4.04
N PHE A 177 0.17 -7.44 3.22
CA PHE A 177 -1.11 -6.84 3.59
C PHE A 177 -1.70 -7.60 4.80
N ASN A 178 -1.64 -8.93 4.78
CA ASN A 178 -2.12 -9.75 5.90
C ASN A 178 -1.30 -9.50 7.17
N GLU A 179 0.03 -9.44 7.07
CA GLU A 179 0.88 -9.12 8.23
C GLU A 179 0.59 -7.73 8.81
N ALA A 180 0.38 -6.73 7.94
CA ALA A 180 0.03 -5.38 8.39
C ALA A 180 -1.40 -5.31 8.96
N LEU A 181 -2.36 -6.05 8.40
CA LEU A 181 -3.76 -6.05 8.86
C LEU A 181 -3.89 -6.60 10.29
N LYS A 182 -2.97 -7.45 10.76
CA LYS A 182 -2.90 -7.89 12.17
C LYS A 182 -2.74 -6.75 13.17
N LYS A 183 -2.26 -5.57 12.74
CA LYS A 183 -2.15 -4.38 13.59
C LYS A 183 -3.51 -3.73 13.86
N PHE A 184 -4.53 -4.06 13.08
CA PHE A 184 -5.84 -3.44 13.13
C PHE A 184 -6.87 -4.39 13.76
N LYS A 185 -7.67 -3.85 14.67
CA LYS A 185 -8.89 -4.50 15.17
C LYS A 185 -10.08 -4.11 14.30
N SER A 186 -11.10 -4.95 14.27
CA SER A 186 -12.33 -4.62 13.56
C SER A 186 -13.17 -3.55 14.26
N THR A 187 -13.96 -2.79 13.49
CA THR A 187 -14.93 -1.81 13.99
C THR A 187 -16.23 -2.45 14.49
N ASN A 188 -16.44 -3.74 14.21
CA ASN A 188 -17.66 -4.50 14.51
C ASN A 188 -18.94 -3.95 13.85
N THR A 189 -18.79 -3.14 12.80
CA THR A 189 -19.92 -2.72 11.98
C THR A 189 -20.34 -3.87 11.04
N ASN A 190 -21.55 -3.78 10.46
CA ASN A 190 -22.09 -4.81 9.59
C ASN A 190 -21.68 -4.65 8.11
N GLY A 191 -20.89 -3.63 7.78
CA GLY A 191 -20.46 -3.30 6.42
C GLY A 191 -21.57 -2.85 5.45
N SER A 192 -22.81 -2.64 5.91
CA SER A 192 -23.91 -2.18 5.04
C SER A 192 -24.06 -0.65 5.01
N GLY A 193 -23.42 0.04 5.94
CA GLY A 193 -23.43 1.50 6.01
C GLY A 193 -22.40 2.13 5.09
N LEU A 194 -22.40 3.46 5.03
CA LEU A 194 -21.29 4.19 4.42
C LEU A 194 -20.00 3.89 5.18
N TYR A 195 -18.93 3.65 4.44
CA TYR A 195 -17.60 3.42 4.98
C TYR A 195 -17.14 4.57 5.88
N ASN A 196 -16.38 4.19 6.91
CA ASN A 196 -15.62 5.09 7.76
C ASN A 196 -14.21 4.52 7.92
N PHE A 197 -13.33 4.85 6.98
CA PHE A 197 -12.01 4.24 6.93
C PHE A 197 -11.23 4.50 8.21
N GLN A 198 -10.68 3.42 8.76
CA GLN A 198 -9.98 3.38 10.04
C GLN A 198 -8.47 3.44 9.88
N GLY A 199 -7.95 3.19 8.68
CA GLY A 199 -6.52 3.08 8.48
C GLY A 199 -6.08 3.02 7.04
N VAL A 200 -4.76 3.04 6.91
CA VAL A 200 -4.03 2.80 5.67
C VAL A 200 -2.91 1.79 5.89
N ILE A 201 -2.69 0.92 4.92
CA ILE A 201 -1.49 0.08 4.77
C ILE A 201 -0.86 0.43 3.42
N ILE A 202 0.45 0.67 3.39
CA ILE A 202 1.20 0.94 2.16
C ILE A 202 2.30 -0.11 2.00
N LEU A 203 2.27 -0.82 0.88
CA LEU A 203 3.26 -1.82 0.52
C LEU A 203 4.19 -1.27 -0.56
N PRO A 204 5.50 -1.15 -0.32
CA PRO A 204 6.45 -0.94 -1.40
C PRO A 204 6.43 -2.12 -2.36
N SER A 205 6.86 -1.92 -3.61
CA SER A 205 6.68 -2.93 -4.66
C SER A 205 7.28 -4.29 -4.30
N ARG A 206 8.42 -4.33 -3.62
CA ARG A 206 9.08 -5.56 -3.13
C ARG A 206 8.24 -6.41 -2.17
N LEU A 207 7.31 -5.80 -1.45
CA LEU A 207 6.38 -6.46 -0.52
C LEU A 207 4.99 -6.69 -1.14
N ALA A 208 4.76 -6.14 -2.33
CA ALA A 208 3.65 -6.44 -3.22
C ALA A 208 4.07 -7.53 -4.23
N PHE A 209 3.74 -7.37 -5.51
CA PHE A 209 4.15 -8.30 -6.56
C PHE A 209 5.62 -8.13 -6.97
N GLY A 210 6.18 -6.92 -6.88
CA GLY A 210 7.58 -6.62 -7.19
C GLY A 210 7.95 -7.12 -8.60
N ARG A 211 8.91 -8.03 -8.68
CA ARG A 211 9.30 -8.74 -9.92
C ARG A 211 8.94 -10.22 -9.90
N LYS A 212 8.13 -10.64 -8.92
CA LYS A 212 7.67 -12.03 -8.78
C LYS A 212 6.64 -12.33 -9.86
N ARG A 213 6.35 -13.61 -10.05
CA ARG A 213 5.24 -14.03 -10.91
C ARG A 213 3.92 -13.65 -10.26
N MET A 214 2.94 -13.23 -11.05
CA MET A 214 1.57 -13.05 -10.60
C MET A 214 0.58 -13.65 -11.57
N TYR A 215 -0.64 -13.92 -11.09
CA TYR A 215 -1.72 -14.43 -11.89
C TYR A 215 -2.53 -13.27 -12.49
N THR A 216 -2.63 -13.22 -13.82
CA THR A 216 -3.31 -12.15 -14.57
C THR A 216 -4.80 -12.45 -14.83
N GLY A 217 -5.32 -13.53 -14.24
CA GLY A 217 -6.62 -14.10 -14.59
C GLY A 217 -6.55 -15.14 -15.72
N THR A 218 -5.50 -15.12 -16.54
CA THR A 218 -5.31 -16.10 -17.62
C THR A 218 -4.06 -16.95 -17.45
N SER A 219 -2.96 -16.37 -16.96
CA SER A 219 -1.69 -17.07 -16.78
C SER A 219 -0.87 -16.50 -15.63
N VAL A 220 0.16 -17.24 -15.22
CA VAL A 220 1.14 -16.81 -14.22
C VAL A 220 2.40 -16.31 -14.93
N THR A 221 2.68 -15.01 -14.85
CA THR A 221 3.74 -14.33 -15.63
C THR A 221 4.56 -13.37 -14.77
N GLU A 222 5.82 -13.13 -15.15
CA GLU A 222 6.70 -12.09 -14.58
C GLU A 222 6.56 -10.74 -15.32
N ASN A 223 5.97 -10.77 -16.52
CA ASN A 223 5.69 -9.58 -17.32
C ASN A 223 4.24 -9.18 -17.13
N HIS A 224 3.99 -8.36 -16.12
CA HIS A 224 2.67 -7.92 -15.71
C HIS A 224 2.65 -6.42 -15.40
N ALA A 225 1.47 -5.81 -15.46
CA ALA A 225 1.29 -4.36 -15.25
C ALA A 225 1.65 -3.90 -13.83
N TYR A 226 1.67 -4.81 -12.86
CA TYR A 226 1.94 -4.53 -11.45
C TYR A 226 3.42 -4.71 -11.06
N ARG A 227 4.32 -4.84 -12.05
CA ARG A 227 5.74 -5.03 -11.81
C ARG A 227 6.34 -3.71 -11.31
N ASP A 228 7.14 -3.78 -10.24
CA ASP A 228 7.74 -2.59 -9.61
C ASP A 228 6.69 -1.55 -9.15
N VAL A 229 5.45 -1.97 -8.85
CA VAL A 229 4.35 -1.11 -8.40
C VAL A 229 4.10 -1.23 -6.90
N SER A 230 3.96 -0.10 -6.22
CA SER A 230 3.59 0.01 -4.80
C SER A 230 2.07 0.15 -4.65
N PHE A 231 1.52 -0.32 -3.53
CA PHE A 231 0.08 -0.38 -3.28
C PHE A 231 -0.29 0.36 -2.00
N ILE A 232 -1.41 1.07 -2.04
CA ILE A 232 -2.01 1.82 -0.92
C ILE A 232 -3.38 1.22 -0.66
N PHE A 233 -3.59 0.68 0.53
CA PHE A 233 -4.85 0.11 1.00
C PHE A 233 -5.45 1.04 2.04
N ASN A 234 -6.50 1.80 1.70
CA ASN A 234 -7.27 2.60 2.67
C ASN A 234 -8.57 1.87 2.96
N PHE A 235 -8.89 1.60 4.24
CA PHE A 235 -9.92 0.62 4.55
C PHE A 235 -10.62 0.82 5.90
N GLU A 236 -11.76 0.15 6.04
CA GLU A 236 -12.44 -0.18 7.29
C GLU A 236 -12.59 -1.70 7.38
N LEU A 237 -12.00 -2.31 8.40
CA LEU A 237 -12.17 -3.71 8.73
C LEU A 237 -13.43 -3.85 9.60
N HIS A 238 -14.56 -4.15 8.98
CA HIS A 238 -15.84 -4.23 9.66
C HIS A 238 -15.90 -5.39 10.65
N LYS A 239 -15.47 -6.59 10.22
CA LYS A 239 -15.63 -7.80 11.02
C LYS A 239 -14.53 -8.81 10.75
N VAL A 240 -14.11 -9.50 11.80
CA VAL A 240 -13.26 -10.67 11.74
C VAL A 240 -14.00 -11.84 12.39
N THR A 241 -14.00 -13.00 11.74
CA THR A 241 -14.61 -14.24 12.25
C THR A 241 -13.72 -15.44 11.94
N PRO A 242 -13.75 -16.52 12.72
CA PRO A 242 -13.04 -17.75 12.36
C PRO A 242 -13.47 -18.28 10.99
N ARG A 243 -12.50 -18.64 10.15
CA ARG A 243 -12.73 -19.34 8.89
C ARG A 243 -13.12 -20.79 9.20
N LYS A 244 -14.21 -21.26 8.59
CA LYS A 244 -14.71 -22.64 8.68
C LYS A 244 -14.54 -23.35 7.34
#